data_AF-A0A1F9X7M6-F1
#
_entry.id   AF-A0A1F9X7M6-F1
#
_cell.length_a   1.000
_cell.length_b   1.000
_cell.length_c   1.000
_cell.angle_alpha   90.00
_cell.angle_beta   90.00
_cell.angle_gamma   90.00
#
_symmetry.space_group_name_H-M   'P 1'
#
loop_
_entity.id
_entity.type
_entity.pdbx_description
1 polymer ?
#
loop_
_entity_poly.entity_id
_entity_poly.type
_entity_poly.pdbx_seq_one_letter_code
_entity_poly.pdbx_strand_id
1 'polypeptide(L)'
;MLVTVMVFTGCVYAAESGYCGEKILTFGCDADFNSKYVWKGIVINDKPVIQPVVWLSAYDVTLSIFGNFVQDNEANRGKFNEFDFTVCYSRQFMNFTIEPSFEFYTFPNQDESPDTGMGILKVSYPVGPVNIFMSHATDLVNYSPASFSEAGCGTDYDINDRVSASALAYIGAGSSKFNETYTGLTKDAVNLAGMNFSITYNAAKYFYLRPHVEITSIIDSDLRNQINDPELNNSLADVSNIGITMSLEF
;
A
#
# COMPACT_ATOMS: atom_id res chain seq x y z
N MET A 1 -18.02 -4.40 -17.49
CA MET A 1 -16.65 -3.93 -17.72
C MET A 1 -16.05 -3.81 -16.34
N LEU A 2 -15.31 -4.84 -15.92
CA LEU A 2 -14.64 -4.87 -14.62
C LEU A 2 -13.59 -3.76 -14.66
N VAL A 3 -13.65 -2.84 -13.69
CA VAL A 3 -12.51 -2.00 -13.35
C VAL A 3 -12.01 -2.60 -12.05
N THR A 4 -11.06 -3.51 -12.17
CA THR A 4 -10.25 -3.95 -11.03
C THR A 4 -9.43 -2.73 -10.58
N VAL A 5 -9.35 -2.48 -9.28
CA VAL A 5 -8.69 -1.29 -8.72
C VAL A 5 -7.40 -1.73 -8.05
N MET A 6 -6.30 -1.19 -8.56
CA MET A 6 -4.94 -1.41 -8.09
C MET A 6 -4.73 -0.98 -6.62
N VAL A 7 -4.03 -1.84 -5.88
CA VAL A 7 -3.89 -1.90 -4.42
C VAL A 7 -2.65 -1.13 -3.94
N PHE A 8 -2.81 -0.13 -3.07
CA PHE A 8 -1.66 0.51 -2.37
C PHE A 8 -1.95 1.04 -0.95
N THR A 9 -3.08 0.70 -0.35
CA THR A 9 -3.36 0.97 1.07
C THR A 9 -4.31 -0.12 1.60
N GLY A 10 -4.28 -0.40 2.91
CA GLY A 10 -5.01 -1.50 3.56
C GLY A 10 -6.52 -1.55 3.32
N CYS A 11 -7.10 -0.54 2.69
CA CYS A 11 -8.49 -0.43 2.27
C CYS A 11 -8.88 -1.35 1.09
N VAL A 12 -7.93 -1.72 0.23
CA VAL A 12 -8.26 -2.25 -1.11
C VAL A 12 -8.21 -3.78 -1.20
N TYR A 13 -7.71 -4.49 -0.17
CA TYR A 13 -7.75 -5.96 -0.13
C TYR A 13 -9.17 -6.54 -0.22
N ALA A 14 -10.20 -5.77 0.15
CA ALA A 14 -11.58 -6.23 0.11
C ALA A 14 -12.37 -5.89 -1.16
N ALA A 15 -11.79 -5.11 -2.08
CA ALA A 15 -12.50 -4.59 -3.26
C ALA A 15 -12.36 -5.48 -4.52
N GLU A 16 -11.63 -6.60 -4.46
CA GLU A 16 -11.40 -7.47 -5.63
C GLU A 16 -12.59 -8.40 -5.95
N SER A 17 -13.66 -8.40 -5.15
CA SER A 17 -14.86 -9.21 -5.43
C SER A 17 -15.79 -8.58 -6.48
N GLY A 18 -15.36 -8.65 -7.74
CA GLY A 18 -16.18 -8.41 -8.93
C GLY A 18 -17.27 -9.47 -9.19
N TYR A 19 -18.02 -9.87 -8.16
CA TYR A 19 -19.22 -10.70 -8.32
C TYR A 19 -20.47 -9.82 -8.26
N CYS A 20 -21.20 -9.73 -9.37
CA CYS A 20 -22.56 -9.20 -9.42
C CYS A 20 -23.52 -10.22 -8.76
N GLY A 21 -23.35 -10.39 -7.45
CA GLY A 21 -24.12 -11.25 -6.59
C GLY A 21 -23.99 -10.73 -5.17
N GLU A 22 -24.77 -9.69 -4.85
CA GLU A 22 -25.42 -9.33 -3.57
C GLU A 22 -24.83 -9.85 -2.24
N LYS A 23 -23.52 -10.02 -2.11
CA LYS A 23 -22.90 -10.34 -0.82
C LYS A 23 -22.76 -9.05 -0.03
N ILE A 24 -23.71 -8.88 0.90
CA ILE A 24 -23.72 -7.81 1.90
C ILE A 24 -22.47 -7.88 2.80
N LEU A 25 -21.86 -9.06 2.91
CA LEU A 25 -20.67 -9.33 3.71
C LEU A 25 -19.67 -10.14 2.89
N THR A 26 -18.43 -9.67 2.82
CA THR A 26 -17.27 -10.40 2.28
C THR A 26 -16.14 -10.34 3.29
N PHE A 27 -15.28 -11.34 3.30
CA PHE A 27 -14.10 -11.35 4.16
C PHE A 27 -13.01 -12.19 3.53
N GLY A 28 -11.79 -11.93 3.96
CA GLY A 28 -10.65 -12.66 3.45
C GLY A 28 -9.41 -12.49 4.29
N CYS A 29 -8.37 -13.19 3.86
CA CYS A 29 -7.04 -12.99 4.37
C CYS A 29 -6.01 -13.14 3.26
N ASP A 30 -4.94 -12.37 3.41
CA ASP A 30 -3.83 -12.35 2.50
C ASP A 30 -2.54 -12.59 3.28
N ALA A 31 -1.56 -13.18 2.62
CA ALA A 31 -0.19 -13.24 3.12
C ALA A 31 0.72 -12.86 1.97
N ASP A 32 1.39 -11.72 2.12
CA ASP A 32 2.35 -11.26 1.13
C ASP A 32 3.77 -11.62 1.54
N PHE A 33 4.50 -12.28 0.65
CA PHE A 33 5.88 -12.70 0.87
C PHE A 33 6.79 -11.78 0.07
N ASN A 34 7.35 -10.78 0.74
CA ASN A 34 8.08 -9.71 0.09
C ASN A 34 9.57 -9.82 0.34
N SER A 35 10.36 -9.45 -0.68
CA SER A 35 11.82 -9.36 -0.56
C SER A 35 12.28 -8.27 0.40
N LYS A 36 11.45 -7.24 0.59
CA LYS A 36 11.66 -6.04 1.43
C LYS A 36 10.32 -5.49 1.90
N TYR A 37 10.32 -4.67 2.94
CA TYR A 37 9.21 -3.78 3.24
C TYR A 37 9.55 -2.35 2.81
N VAL A 38 8.79 -1.81 1.85
CA VAL A 38 8.94 -0.44 1.35
C VAL A 38 7.65 0.32 1.62
N TRP A 39 7.75 1.48 2.26
CA TRP A 39 6.61 2.35 2.53
C TRP A 39 6.90 3.75 1.99
N LYS A 40 6.10 4.20 1.01
CA LYS A 40 6.27 5.52 0.36
C LYS A 40 7.71 5.79 -0.11
N GLY A 41 8.34 4.75 -0.69
CA GLY A 41 9.73 4.78 -1.18
C GLY A 41 10.81 4.63 -0.10
N ILE A 42 10.44 4.53 1.17
CA ILE A 42 11.37 4.33 2.29
C ILE A 42 11.48 2.83 2.58
N VAL A 43 12.70 2.29 2.62
CA VAL A 43 12.92 0.88 3.00
C VAL A 43 12.81 0.77 4.52
N ILE A 44 11.75 0.12 4.99
CA ILE A 44 11.51 -0.14 6.42
C ILE A 44 12.24 -1.41 6.86
N ASN A 45 12.17 -2.47 6.05
CA ASN A 45 12.96 -3.69 6.21
C ASN A 45 13.67 -4.01 4.89
N ASP A 46 14.99 -4.18 4.94
CA ASP A 46 15.80 -4.47 3.74
C ASP A 46 15.95 -5.97 3.46
N LYS A 47 15.34 -6.83 4.30
CA LYS A 47 15.31 -8.28 4.22
C LYS A 47 13.88 -8.81 3.99
N PRO A 48 13.74 -10.11 3.67
CA PRO A 48 12.43 -10.71 3.46
C PRO A 48 11.50 -10.63 4.67
N VAL A 49 10.24 -10.33 4.40
CA VAL A 49 9.16 -10.22 5.40
C VAL A 49 7.92 -11.01 4.96
N ILE A 50 7.08 -11.39 5.92
CA ILE A 50 5.70 -11.83 5.63
C ILE A 50 4.76 -10.75 6.12
N GLN A 51 3.84 -10.34 5.26
CA GLN A 51 2.90 -9.27 5.54
C GLN A 51 1.47 -9.79 5.45
N PRO A 52 0.94 -10.40 6.53
CA PRO A 52 -0.43 -10.87 6.55
C PRO A 52 -1.44 -9.72 6.65
N VAL A 53 -2.60 -9.92 6.03
CA VAL A 53 -3.77 -9.05 6.17
C VAL A 53 -5.00 -9.90 6.44
N VAL A 54 -5.88 -9.44 7.31
CA VAL A 54 -7.25 -9.95 7.43
C VAL A 54 -8.20 -8.78 7.22
N TRP A 55 -9.27 -9.01 6.47
CA TRP A 55 -10.23 -7.97 6.16
C TRP A 55 -11.68 -8.47 6.18
N LEU A 56 -12.58 -7.53 6.40
CA LEU A 56 -14.03 -7.71 6.44
C LEU A 56 -14.69 -6.50 5.77
N SER A 57 -15.60 -6.74 4.83
CA SER A 57 -16.34 -5.67 4.17
C SER A 57 -17.83 -5.87 4.17
N ALA A 58 -18.55 -4.80 4.52
CA ALA A 58 -19.99 -4.73 4.50
C ALA A 58 -20.48 -3.30 4.26
N TYR A 59 -21.54 -3.15 3.45
CA TYR A 59 -22.18 -1.85 3.19
C TYR A 59 -21.19 -0.74 2.80
N ASP A 60 -20.32 -1.02 1.84
CA ASP A 60 -19.27 -0.10 1.35
C ASP A 60 -18.17 0.23 2.37
N VAL A 61 -18.20 -0.36 3.56
CA VAL A 61 -17.17 -0.20 4.60
C VAL A 61 -16.27 -1.43 4.61
N THR A 62 -14.96 -1.20 4.64
CA THR A 62 -13.93 -2.23 4.82
C THR A 62 -13.19 -1.98 6.13
N LEU A 63 -13.05 -3.02 6.94
CA LEU A 63 -12.15 -3.06 8.08
C LEU A 63 -11.01 -4.02 7.75
N SER A 64 -9.77 -3.63 8.03
CA SER A 64 -8.63 -4.52 7.84
C SER A 64 -7.58 -4.35 8.92
N ILE A 65 -6.83 -5.43 9.13
CA ILE A 65 -5.68 -5.50 10.02
C ILE A 65 -4.53 -6.03 9.19
N PHE A 66 -3.51 -5.19 8.99
CA PHE A 66 -2.23 -5.57 8.42
C PHE A 66 -1.23 -5.86 9.55
N GLY A 67 -0.26 -6.73 9.30
CA GLY A 67 0.90 -6.85 10.17
C GLY A 67 2.17 -7.08 9.38
N ASN A 68 3.31 -6.66 9.92
CA ASN A 68 4.62 -6.93 9.34
C ASN A 68 5.39 -7.93 10.21
N PHE A 69 5.64 -9.14 9.68
CA PHE A 69 6.36 -10.21 10.36
C PHE A 69 7.78 -10.37 9.81
N VAL A 70 8.76 -10.12 10.68
CA VAL A 70 10.18 -10.11 10.34
C VAL A 70 10.72 -11.55 10.27
N GLN A 71 11.28 -11.96 9.13
CA GLN A 71 11.79 -13.33 8.96
C GLN A 71 13.30 -13.48 9.21
N ASP A 72 14.09 -12.53 8.73
CA ASP A 72 15.55 -12.68 8.66
C ASP A 72 16.24 -12.23 9.96
N ASN A 73 17.57 -12.34 10.01
CA ASN A 73 18.40 -12.00 11.15
C ASN A 73 18.61 -10.49 11.32
N GLU A 74 17.50 -9.79 11.53
CA GLU A 74 17.42 -8.36 11.86
C GLU A 74 16.69 -8.14 13.21
N ALA A 75 16.58 -6.88 13.63
CA ALA A 75 15.82 -6.54 14.83
C ALA A 75 14.38 -7.06 14.71
N ASN A 76 13.81 -7.58 15.80
CA ASN A 76 12.46 -8.18 15.84
C ASN A 76 12.26 -9.48 15.03
N ARG A 77 13.35 -10.18 14.64
CA ARG A 77 13.27 -11.51 14.04
C ARG A 77 12.24 -12.43 14.73
N GLY A 78 11.36 -13.02 13.92
CA GLY A 78 10.34 -13.97 14.37
C GLY A 78 9.19 -13.32 15.15
N LYS A 79 9.04 -12.00 15.04
CA LYS A 79 7.98 -11.22 15.70
C LYS A 79 7.32 -10.27 14.70
N PHE A 80 6.12 -9.82 15.06
CA PHE A 80 5.52 -8.65 14.45
C PHE A 80 6.17 -7.39 15.02
N ASN A 81 6.59 -6.48 14.14
CA ASN A 81 7.08 -5.16 14.53
C ASN A 81 6.07 -4.04 14.25
N GLU A 82 5.00 -4.33 13.49
CA GLU A 82 3.97 -3.36 13.11
C GLU A 82 2.61 -4.04 12.95
N PHE A 83 1.55 -3.35 13.35
CA PHE A 83 0.17 -3.64 12.98
C PHE A 83 -0.56 -2.37 12.59
N ASP A 84 -1.30 -2.44 11.49
CA ASP A 84 -2.07 -1.31 10.97
C ASP A 84 -3.55 -1.67 10.95
N PHE A 85 -4.35 -0.80 11.57
CA PHE A 85 -5.79 -0.95 11.66
C PHE A 85 -6.43 0.06 10.73
N THR A 86 -7.10 -0.43 9.69
CA THR A 86 -7.69 0.43 8.67
C THR A 86 -9.20 0.33 8.68
N VAL A 87 -9.86 1.48 8.57
CA VAL A 87 -11.26 1.60 8.17
C VAL A 87 -11.36 2.41 6.90
N CYS A 88 -12.06 1.88 5.91
CA CYS A 88 -12.34 2.55 4.64
C CYS A 88 -13.84 2.60 4.39
N TYR A 89 -14.30 3.68 3.79
CA TYR A 89 -15.58 3.72 3.09
C TYR A 89 -15.33 3.96 1.62
N SER A 90 -15.88 3.16 0.71
CA SER A 90 -15.67 3.32 -0.74
C SER A 90 -16.99 3.47 -1.45
N ARG A 91 -17.24 4.63 -2.08
CA ARG A 91 -18.51 4.87 -2.77
C ARG A 91 -18.32 5.51 -4.12
N GLN A 92 -19.06 4.98 -5.09
CA GLN A 92 -19.18 5.59 -6.40
C GLN A 92 -20.18 6.76 -6.36
N PHE A 93 -19.73 7.92 -6.84
CA PHE A 93 -20.54 9.10 -7.06
C PHE A 93 -20.30 9.61 -8.49
N MET A 94 -21.33 9.48 -9.34
CA MET A 94 -21.17 9.62 -10.79
C MET A 94 -20.07 8.68 -11.31
N ASN A 95 -19.08 9.21 -12.02
CA ASN A 95 -17.93 8.44 -12.52
C ASN A 95 -16.73 8.49 -11.57
N PHE A 96 -16.87 9.06 -10.37
CA PHE A 96 -15.81 9.09 -9.38
C PHE A 96 -16.03 7.98 -8.35
N THR A 97 -14.95 7.35 -7.92
CA THR A 97 -14.93 6.56 -6.69
C THR A 97 -14.24 7.39 -5.62
N ILE A 98 -14.90 7.59 -4.48
CA ILE A 98 -14.42 8.41 -3.37
C ILE A 98 -14.23 7.51 -2.16
N GLU A 99 -13.03 7.55 -1.60
CA GLU A 99 -12.54 6.60 -0.60
C GLU A 99 -11.89 7.32 0.59
N PRO A 100 -12.68 7.90 1.51
CA PRO A 100 -12.15 8.33 2.80
C PRO A 100 -11.80 7.11 3.65
N SER A 101 -10.65 7.17 4.30
CA SER A 101 -10.17 6.13 5.21
C SER A 101 -9.38 6.70 6.37
N PHE A 102 -9.22 5.88 7.40
CA PHE A 102 -8.34 6.14 8.52
C PHE A 102 -7.52 4.88 8.79
N GLU A 103 -6.21 5.05 8.93
CA GLU A 103 -5.26 3.98 9.22
C GLU A 103 -4.52 4.33 10.52
N PHE A 104 -4.51 3.40 11.47
CA PHE A 104 -3.83 3.55 12.75
C PHE A 104 -2.72 2.52 12.88
N TYR A 105 -1.50 3.00 13.07
CA TYR A 105 -0.28 2.21 13.13
C TYR A 105 0.12 1.99 14.58
N THR A 106 0.49 0.77 14.90
CA THR A 106 1.09 0.40 16.19
C THR A 106 2.40 -0.33 15.95
N PHE A 107 3.41 -0.03 16.76
CA PHE A 107 4.78 -0.54 16.55
C PHE A 107 5.25 -1.43 17.71
N PRO A 108 4.68 -2.64 17.87
CA PRO A 108 5.10 -3.54 18.94
C PRO A 108 6.59 -3.89 18.82
N ASN A 109 7.29 -3.97 19.95
CA ASN A 109 8.73 -4.22 20.01
C ASN A 109 9.59 -3.09 19.37
N GLN A 110 9.06 -1.87 19.27
CA GLN A 110 9.77 -0.68 18.81
C GLN A 110 9.53 0.50 19.77
N ASP A 111 10.16 0.48 20.94
CA ASP A 111 9.87 1.43 22.05
C ASP A 111 10.07 2.92 21.69
N GLU A 112 10.86 3.23 20.64
CA GLU A 112 11.12 4.58 20.17
C GLU A 112 10.13 5.07 19.11
N SER A 113 9.24 4.18 18.62
CA SER A 113 8.25 4.49 17.58
C SER A 113 6.87 4.68 18.20
N PRO A 114 6.38 5.92 18.39
CA PRO A 114 5.04 6.15 18.88
C PRO A 114 3.98 5.66 17.88
N ASP A 115 2.92 5.06 18.40
CA ASP A 115 1.72 4.75 17.62
C ASP A 115 1.21 6.02 16.92
N THR A 116 0.69 5.93 15.71
CA THR A 116 0.20 7.11 14.99
C THR A 116 -0.98 6.77 14.09
N GLY A 117 -1.58 7.75 13.43
CA GLY A 117 -2.67 7.48 12.50
C GLY A 117 -2.85 8.52 11.42
N MET A 118 -3.21 8.08 10.23
CA MET A 118 -3.39 8.91 9.04
C MET A 118 -4.85 8.92 8.60
N GLY A 119 -5.39 10.13 8.42
CA GLY A 119 -6.60 10.33 7.63
C GLY A 119 -6.24 10.38 6.16
N ILE A 120 -6.94 9.62 5.34
CA ILE A 120 -6.64 9.44 3.93
C ILE A 120 -7.91 9.72 3.11
N LEU A 121 -7.75 10.43 2.00
CA LEU A 121 -8.81 10.57 0.99
C LEU A 121 -8.23 10.19 -0.36
N LYS A 122 -8.77 9.13 -0.95
CA LYS A 122 -8.49 8.75 -2.33
C LYS A 122 -9.70 9.03 -3.22
N VAL A 123 -9.44 9.55 -4.40
CA VAL A 123 -10.44 9.75 -5.45
C VAL A 123 -9.90 9.13 -6.73
N SER A 124 -10.71 8.34 -7.41
CA SER A 124 -10.36 7.76 -8.70
C SER A 124 -11.45 7.95 -9.76
N TYR A 125 -11.04 7.89 -11.02
CA TYR A 125 -11.89 8.14 -12.18
C TYR A 125 -11.43 7.28 -13.37
N PRO A 126 -12.33 6.52 -14.01
CA PRO A 126 -12.00 5.71 -15.17
C PRO A 126 -11.89 6.57 -16.44
N VAL A 127 -10.77 6.44 -17.14
CA VAL A 127 -10.47 7.07 -18.44
C VAL A 127 -10.17 5.97 -19.46
N GLY A 128 -11.22 5.46 -20.12
CA GLY A 128 -11.08 4.36 -21.07
C GLY A 128 -10.58 3.08 -20.38
N PRO A 129 -9.47 2.47 -20.83
CA PRO A 129 -8.92 1.25 -20.22
C PRO A 129 -8.09 1.50 -18.94
N VAL A 130 -7.93 2.76 -18.53
CA VAL A 130 -7.08 3.15 -17.40
C VAL A 130 -7.93 3.81 -16.33
N ASN A 131 -7.62 3.58 -15.06
CA ASN A 131 -8.16 4.33 -13.93
C ASN A 131 -7.11 5.33 -13.45
N ILE A 132 -7.45 6.62 -13.39
CA ILE A 132 -6.58 7.63 -12.78
C ILE A 132 -6.99 7.83 -11.33
N PHE A 133 -6.05 8.16 -10.46
CA PHE A 133 -6.33 8.43 -9.06
C PHE A 133 -5.46 9.54 -8.48
N MET A 134 -5.97 10.12 -7.40
CA MET A 134 -5.21 10.94 -6.46
C MET A 134 -5.54 10.48 -5.05
N SER A 135 -4.53 10.39 -4.19
CA SER A 135 -4.64 10.09 -2.76
C SER A 135 -3.94 11.17 -1.97
N HIS A 136 -4.52 11.57 -0.84
CA HIS A 136 -3.88 12.46 0.11
C HIS A 136 -4.03 11.88 1.52
N ALA A 137 -2.91 11.67 2.18
CA ALA A 137 -2.81 11.22 3.55
C ALA A 137 -2.22 12.33 4.43
N THR A 138 -2.78 12.52 5.62
CA THR A 138 -2.25 13.41 6.65
C THR A 138 -2.31 12.69 8.00
N ASP A 139 -1.21 12.75 8.74
CA ASP A 139 -1.16 12.32 10.12
C ASP A 139 -2.04 13.20 11.00
N LEU A 140 -2.89 12.54 11.80
CA LEU A 140 -3.86 13.17 12.69
C LEU A 140 -3.56 12.89 14.17
N VAL A 141 -2.44 12.23 14.46
CA VAL A 141 -2.08 11.75 15.80
C VAL A 141 -0.70 12.27 16.20
N ASN A 142 0.36 11.46 16.16
CA ASN A 142 1.65 11.79 16.79
C ASN A 142 2.62 12.52 15.85
N TYR A 143 2.40 12.47 14.54
CA TYR A 143 3.25 13.17 13.56
C TYR A 143 2.51 14.29 12.82
N SER A 144 1.33 14.69 13.28
CA SER A 144 0.54 15.73 12.64
C SER A 144 1.31 17.05 12.50
N PRO A 145 1.22 17.76 11.35
CA PRO A 145 0.45 17.44 10.14
C PRO A 145 1.31 16.84 9.02
N ALA A 146 2.18 15.86 9.33
CA ALA A 146 2.93 15.12 8.30
C ALA A 146 1.99 14.57 7.23
N SER A 147 2.26 14.86 5.97
CA SER A 147 1.35 14.55 4.88
C SER A 147 2.08 14.02 3.65
N PHE A 148 1.39 13.13 2.93
CA PHE A 148 1.89 12.52 1.71
C PHE A 148 0.76 12.42 0.70
N SER A 149 1.03 12.84 -0.53
CA SER A 149 0.06 12.79 -1.63
C SER A 149 0.59 11.92 -2.74
N GLU A 150 -0.28 11.15 -3.37
CA GLU A 150 0.04 10.33 -4.52
C GLU A 150 -0.92 10.63 -5.66
N ALA A 151 -0.41 10.57 -6.89
CA ALA A 151 -1.22 10.61 -8.08
C ALA A 151 -0.67 9.63 -9.09
N GLY A 152 -1.56 8.95 -9.81
CA GLY A 152 -1.13 7.92 -10.73
C GLY A 152 -2.24 7.40 -11.60
N CYS A 153 -1.90 6.35 -12.35
CA CYS A 153 -2.83 5.64 -13.20
C CYS A 153 -2.53 4.14 -13.21
N GLY A 154 -3.59 3.34 -13.26
CA GLY A 154 -3.51 1.88 -13.25
C GLY A 154 -4.43 1.27 -14.30
N THR A 155 -4.07 0.09 -14.79
CA THR A 155 -4.91 -0.70 -15.68
C THR A 155 -4.85 -2.18 -15.29
N ASP A 156 -5.97 -2.85 -15.52
CA ASP A 156 -6.14 -4.27 -15.30
C ASP A 156 -6.61 -4.91 -16.59
N TYR A 157 -6.01 -6.04 -16.92
CA TYR A 157 -6.27 -6.75 -18.16
C TYR A 157 -6.49 -8.23 -17.89
N ASP A 158 -7.71 -8.69 -18.18
CA ASP A 158 -8.05 -10.11 -18.13
C ASP A 158 -7.44 -10.83 -19.34
N ILE A 159 -6.45 -11.69 -19.08
CA ILE A 159 -5.81 -12.51 -20.11
C ILE A 159 -6.72 -13.69 -20.48
N ASN A 160 -7.33 -14.31 -19.46
CA ASN A 160 -8.36 -15.34 -19.57
C ASN A 160 -9.13 -15.47 -18.24
N ASP A 161 -10.09 -16.38 -18.16
CA ASP A 161 -10.94 -16.60 -16.98
C ASP A 161 -10.19 -16.89 -15.66
N ARG A 162 -8.90 -17.24 -15.70
CA ARG A 162 -8.10 -17.54 -14.51
C ARG A 162 -6.91 -16.61 -14.31
N VAL A 163 -6.55 -15.81 -15.31
CA VAL A 163 -5.33 -15.02 -15.31
C VAL A 163 -5.63 -13.59 -15.68
N SER A 164 -5.26 -12.66 -14.81
CA SER A 164 -5.26 -11.23 -15.10
C SER A 164 -3.87 -10.64 -14.85
N ALA A 165 -3.59 -9.50 -15.47
CA ALA A 165 -2.38 -8.73 -15.27
C ALA A 165 -2.74 -7.28 -14.94
N SER A 166 -1.93 -6.66 -14.08
CA SER A 166 -2.17 -5.31 -13.58
C SER A 166 -0.88 -4.49 -13.67
N ALA A 167 -0.99 -3.21 -14.02
CA ALA A 167 0.15 -2.28 -14.06
C ALA A 167 -0.20 -0.89 -13.51
N LEU A 168 0.61 -0.39 -12.57
CA LEU A 168 0.53 0.96 -11.96
C LEU A 168 1.70 1.82 -12.40
N ALA A 169 1.44 3.11 -12.57
CA ALA A 169 2.47 4.14 -12.49
C ALA A 169 1.98 5.29 -11.61
N TYR A 170 2.86 5.82 -10.77
CA TYR A 170 2.50 6.88 -9.82
C TYR A 170 3.68 7.77 -9.47
N ILE A 171 3.36 8.94 -8.94
CA ILE A 171 4.29 9.85 -8.26
C ILE A 171 3.79 10.10 -6.85
N GLY A 172 4.73 10.32 -5.93
CA GLY A 172 4.44 10.62 -4.52
C GLY A 172 5.14 11.89 -4.08
N ALA A 173 4.46 12.72 -3.28
CA ALA A 173 4.97 13.97 -2.75
C ALA A 173 4.73 14.06 -1.24
N GLY A 174 5.81 14.24 -0.48
CA GLY A 174 5.79 14.42 0.96
C GLY A 174 5.91 15.89 1.34
N SER A 175 5.18 16.28 2.39
CA SER A 175 5.40 17.60 2.99
C SER A 175 6.72 17.67 3.74
N SER A 176 7.19 18.88 4.01
CA SER A 176 8.38 19.11 4.85
C SER A 176 8.29 18.43 6.20
N LYS A 177 7.10 18.39 6.82
CA LYS A 177 6.91 17.68 8.08
C LYS A 177 6.99 16.16 7.95
N PHE A 178 6.46 15.61 6.85
CA PHE A 178 6.60 14.18 6.54
C PHE A 178 8.07 13.82 6.31
N ASN A 179 8.75 14.58 5.45
CA ASN A 179 10.15 14.32 5.11
C ASN A 179 11.08 14.50 6.32
N GLU A 180 10.85 15.50 7.17
CA GLU A 180 11.58 15.67 8.42
C GLU A 180 11.40 14.43 9.33
N THR A 181 10.16 14.01 9.52
CA THR A 181 9.81 12.89 10.42
C THR A 181 10.44 11.57 9.98
N TYR A 182 10.34 11.24 8.70
CA TYR A 182 10.67 9.89 8.21
C TYR A 182 12.03 9.79 7.50
N THR A 183 12.64 10.92 7.13
CA THR A 183 13.94 10.93 6.43
C THR A 183 14.97 11.87 7.06
N GLY A 184 14.55 12.74 7.99
CA GLY A 184 15.39 13.77 8.59
C GLY A 184 15.55 15.04 7.75
N LEU A 185 14.94 15.12 6.55
CA LEU A 185 15.05 16.28 5.66
C LEU A 185 13.81 17.19 5.73
N THR A 186 13.96 18.39 6.28
CA THR A 186 12.86 19.38 6.35
C THR A 186 12.66 20.10 5.01
N LYS A 187 11.98 19.46 4.06
CA LYS A 187 11.70 20.01 2.71
C LYS A 187 10.43 19.42 2.11
N ASP A 188 9.57 20.24 1.52
CA ASP A 188 8.48 19.76 0.66
C ASP A 188 9.05 19.30 -0.68
N ALA A 189 8.67 18.10 -1.13
CA ALA A 189 9.24 17.54 -2.36
C ALA A 189 8.25 16.61 -3.07
N VAL A 190 8.45 16.47 -4.39
CA VAL A 190 7.99 15.26 -5.09
C VAL A 190 9.04 14.20 -4.78
N ASN A 191 8.73 13.35 -3.81
CA ASN A 191 9.65 12.37 -3.27
C ASN A 191 10.02 11.32 -4.31
N LEU A 192 9.02 10.73 -4.96
CA LEU A 192 9.21 9.49 -5.71
C LEU A 192 8.41 9.43 -7.00
N ALA A 193 8.89 8.55 -7.87
CA ALA A 193 8.11 7.94 -8.93
C ALA A 193 8.17 6.42 -8.76
N GLY A 194 7.05 5.74 -9.05
CA GLY A 194 6.93 4.31 -8.86
C GLY A 194 6.13 3.62 -9.95
N MET A 195 6.37 2.32 -10.09
CA MET A 195 5.61 1.42 -10.93
C MET A 195 5.36 0.10 -10.19
N ASN A 196 4.20 -0.51 -10.40
CA ASN A 196 3.89 -1.83 -9.89
C ASN A 196 3.36 -2.70 -11.04
N PHE A 197 3.78 -3.96 -11.09
CA PHE A 197 3.25 -4.95 -12.01
C PHE A 197 2.89 -6.21 -11.26
N SER A 198 1.73 -6.80 -11.56
CA SER A 198 1.31 -8.07 -10.98
C SER A 198 0.61 -8.96 -11.99
N ILE A 199 0.65 -10.27 -11.73
CA ILE A 199 -0.14 -11.27 -12.44
C ILE A 199 -0.94 -12.04 -11.41
N THR A 200 -2.26 -12.04 -11.52
CA THR A 200 -3.12 -12.82 -10.63
C THR A 200 -3.51 -14.13 -11.31
N TYR A 201 -3.27 -15.25 -10.63
CA TYR A 201 -3.72 -16.58 -11.03
C TYR A 201 -4.74 -17.13 -10.04
N ASN A 202 -5.99 -17.23 -10.48
CA ASN A 202 -7.09 -17.84 -9.73
C ASN A 202 -6.96 -19.37 -9.74
N ALA A 203 -6.19 -19.88 -8.77
CA ALA A 203 -5.87 -21.29 -8.65
C ALA A 203 -7.07 -22.14 -8.17
N ALA A 204 -7.97 -21.55 -7.38
CA ALA A 204 -9.26 -22.14 -7.01
C ALA A 204 -10.31 -21.05 -6.79
N LYS A 205 -11.56 -21.45 -6.50
CA LYS A 205 -12.71 -20.54 -6.36
C LYS A 205 -12.48 -19.38 -5.38
N TYR A 206 -11.78 -19.66 -4.28
CA TYR A 206 -11.55 -18.73 -3.18
C TYR A 206 -10.07 -18.49 -2.95
N PHE A 207 -9.21 -18.89 -3.90
CA PHE A 207 -7.76 -18.86 -3.70
C PHE A 207 -7.06 -18.39 -4.96
N TYR A 208 -6.26 -17.35 -4.83
CA TYR A 208 -5.39 -16.86 -5.88
C TYR A 208 -3.95 -16.67 -5.41
N LEU A 209 -3.06 -16.67 -6.40
CA LEU A 209 -1.65 -16.30 -6.26
C LEU A 209 -1.40 -15.05 -7.10
N ARG A 210 -0.69 -14.08 -6.53
CA ARG A 210 -0.33 -12.83 -7.22
C ARG A 210 1.15 -12.51 -7.06
N PRO A 211 2.03 -13.11 -7.88
CA PRO A 211 3.38 -12.58 -8.05
C PRO A 211 3.33 -11.12 -8.51
N HIS A 212 4.18 -10.30 -7.91
CA HIS A 212 4.24 -8.88 -8.22
C HIS A 212 5.66 -8.32 -8.08
N VAL A 213 5.86 -7.16 -8.68
CA VAL A 213 7.08 -6.35 -8.54
C VAL A 213 6.69 -4.89 -8.42
N GLU A 214 7.23 -4.24 -7.41
CA GLU A 214 7.23 -2.79 -7.23
C GLU A 214 8.62 -2.25 -7.53
N ILE A 215 8.68 -1.17 -8.29
CA ILE A 215 9.90 -0.42 -8.56
C ILE A 215 9.64 1.02 -8.16
N THR A 216 10.41 1.54 -7.22
CA THR A 216 10.31 2.90 -6.70
C THR A 216 11.66 3.60 -6.80
N SER A 217 11.64 4.87 -7.19
CA SER A 217 12.82 5.72 -7.28
C SER A 217 12.55 7.05 -6.59
N ILE A 218 13.44 7.45 -5.68
CA ILE A 218 13.44 8.78 -5.07
C ILE A 218 13.99 9.78 -6.10
N ILE A 219 13.13 10.70 -6.55
CA ILE A 219 13.43 11.60 -7.67
C ILE A 219 13.93 12.98 -7.24
N ASP A 220 13.65 13.40 -6.01
CA ASP A 220 14.23 14.62 -5.45
C ASP A 220 15.69 14.38 -5.05
N SER A 221 16.60 15.22 -5.54
CA SER A 221 18.03 15.04 -5.34
C SER A 221 18.46 15.13 -3.88
N ASP A 222 17.83 16.02 -3.11
CA ASP A 222 18.22 16.26 -1.72
C ASP A 222 17.73 15.11 -0.84
N LEU A 223 16.49 14.64 -1.05
CA LEU A 223 15.99 13.42 -0.42
C LEU A 223 16.81 12.19 -0.80
N ARG A 224 17.17 12.06 -2.07
CA ARG A 224 18.00 10.95 -2.55
C ARG A 224 19.37 10.91 -1.88
N ASN A 225 20.00 12.06 -1.73
CA ASN A 225 21.28 12.17 -1.03
C ASN A 225 21.12 11.84 0.45
N GLN A 226 20.06 12.34 1.10
CA GLN A 226 19.76 12.05 2.50
C GLN A 226 19.52 10.56 2.76
N ILE A 227 18.77 9.89 1.88
CA ILE A 227 18.40 8.47 2.03
C ILE A 227 19.58 7.53 1.73
N ASN A 228 20.44 7.87 0.78
CA ASN A 228 21.59 7.06 0.40
C ASN A 228 22.82 7.27 1.29
N ASP A 229 22.82 8.29 2.16
CA ASP A 229 23.96 8.57 3.02
C ASP A 229 24.07 7.48 4.11
N PRO A 230 25.07 6.59 4.06
CA PRO A 230 25.18 5.47 5.00
C PRO A 230 25.45 5.92 6.45
N GLU A 231 25.85 7.18 6.67
CA GLU A 231 26.02 7.74 8.02
C GLU A 231 24.68 8.25 8.60
N LEU A 232 23.69 8.50 7.74
CA LEU A 232 22.39 9.07 8.12
C LEU A 232 21.24 8.07 7.95
N ASN A 233 21.33 7.15 6.99
CA ASN A 233 20.29 6.17 6.66
C ASN A 233 20.88 4.93 5.95
N ASN A 234 20.29 3.75 6.15
CA ASN A 234 20.72 2.49 5.52
C ASN A 234 19.80 2.07 4.35
N SER A 235 19.08 3.01 3.74
CA SER A 235 18.11 2.75 2.68
C SER A 235 18.70 3.04 1.29
N LEU A 236 18.10 2.47 0.24
CA LEU A 236 18.45 2.74 -1.15
C LEU A 236 17.41 3.67 -1.78
N ALA A 237 17.84 4.63 -2.58
CA ALA A 237 16.94 5.53 -3.29
C ALA A 237 16.24 4.90 -4.49
N ASP A 238 16.82 3.85 -5.07
CA ASP A 238 16.16 3.03 -6.09
C ASP A 238 15.92 1.65 -5.49
N VAL A 239 14.66 1.25 -5.43
CA VAL A 239 14.23 0.03 -4.76
C VAL A 239 13.38 -0.79 -5.71
N SER A 240 13.70 -2.08 -5.79
CA SER A 240 12.81 -3.09 -6.33
C SER A 240 12.35 -3.99 -5.19
N ASN A 241 11.05 -4.10 -4.98
CA ASN A 241 10.45 -5.09 -4.11
C ASN A 241 9.75 -6.13 -4.96
N ILE A 242 10.13 -7.39 -4.81
CA ILE A 242 9.51 -8.51 -5.52
C ILE A 242 8.82 -9.37 -4.47
N GLY A 243 7.61 -9.82 -4.78
CA GLY A 243 6.86 -10.64 -3.87
C GLY A 243 5.83 -11.54 -4.55
N ILE A 244 5.16 -12.32 -3.70
CA ILE A 244 4.00 -13.12 -4.09
C ILE A 244 2.96 -13.02 -2.98
N THR A 245 1.76 -12.58 -3.37
CA THR A 245 0.61 -12.61 -2.48
C THR A 245 -0.10 -13.95 -2.62
N MET A 246 -0.45 -14.53 -1.48
CA MET A 246 -1.41 -15.63 -1.39
C MET A 246 -2.69 -15.11 -0.75
N SER A 247 -3.84 -15.35 -1.37
CA SER A 247 -5.10 -14.79 -0.89
C SER A 247 -6.19 -15.85 -0.76
N LEU A 248 -7.04 -15.68 0.27
CA LEU A 248 -8.29 -16.39 0.45
C LEU A 248 -9.45 -15.39 0.59
N GLU A 249 -10.47 -15.50 -0.25
CA GLU A 249 -11.63 -14.60 -0.26
C GLU A 249 -12.97 -15.35 -0.25
N PHE A 250 -13.92 -14.94 0.60
CA PHE A 250 -15.19 -15.63 0.85
C PHE A 250 -16.44 -14.78 0.66
#